data_AF-A0A645B882-F1
#
_entry.id   AF-A0A645B882-F1
#
_cell.length_a   1.000
_cell.length_b   1.000
_cell.length_c   1.000
_cell.angle_alpha   90.00
_cell.angle_beta   90.00
_cell.angle_gamma   90.00
#
_symmetry.space_group_name_H-M   'P 1'
#
loop_
_entity.id
_entity.type
_entity.pdbx_description
1 polymer ?
#
loop_
_entity_poly.entity_id
_entity_poly.type
_entity_poly.pdbx_seq_one_letter_code
_entity_poly.pdbx_strand_id
1 'polypeptide(L)'
;MTITVTAGGNQSVITLNENYAQGWAGDKAIFGNIVTFETEGGKLTAKVPVQVSYTVFVGEIDITYAFDGTGFVLDTLSFVPYDFQ
;
A
#
# COMPACT_ATOMS: atom_id res chain seq x y z
N MET A 1 15.61 6.02 -1.83
CA MET A 1 15.27 4.62 -1.48
C MET A 1 14.97 3.85 -2.75
N THR A 2 15.41 2.60 -2.87
CA THR A 2 15.17 1.78 -4.07
C THR A 2 14.29 0.60 -3.70
N ILE A 3 13.16 0.46 -4.40
CA ILE A 3 12.27 -0.70 -4.28
C ILE A 3 12.43 -1.54 -5.53
N THR A 4 12.73 -2.82 -5.35
CA THR A 4 12.77 -3.80 -6.42
C THR A 4 11.49 -4.60 -6.40
N VAL A 5 10.73 -4.55 -7.50
CA VAL A 5 9.52 -5.35 -7.67
C VAL A 5 9.80 -6.42 -8.72
N THR A 6 9.54 -7.67 -8.38
CA THR A 6 9.66 -8.81 -9.31
C THR A 6 8.27 -9.40 -9.53
N ALA A 7 7.80 -9.36 -10.78
CA ALA A 7 6.50 -9.91 -11.17
C ALA A 7 6.62 -10.65 -12.51
N GLY A 8 6.15 -11.90 -12.57
CA GLY A 8 6.17 -12.70 -13.80
C GLY A 8 7.57 -12.92 -14.39
N GLY A 9 8.62 -12.94 -13.56
CA GLY A 9 10.02 -13.05 -14.00
C GLY A 9 10.65 -11.74 -14.49
N ASN A 10 9.88 -10.66 -14.60
CA ASN A 10 10.38 -9.33 -14.93
C ASN A 10 10.68 -8.55 -13.65
N GLN A 11 11.83 -7.87 -13.64
CA GLN A 11 12.25 -7.02 -12.53
C GLN A 11 12.08 -5.55 -12.91
N SER A 12 11.35 -4.80 -12.09
CA SER A 12 11.20 -3.34 -12.20
C SER A 12 11.84 -2.68 -10.98
N VAL A 13 12.64 -1.64 -11.23
CA VAL A 13 13.31 -0.88 -10.17
C VAL A 13 12.64 0.48 -10.06
N ILE A 14 12.02 0.74 -8.90
CA ILE A 14 11.41 2.02 -8.59
C ILE A 14 12.37 2.78 -7.67
N THR A 15 12.95 3.86 -8.21
CA THR A 15 13.80 4.78 -7.43
C THR A 15 12.94 5.89 -6.86
N LEU A 16 12.75 5.86 -5.54
CA LEU A 16 12.08 6.93 -4.82
C LEU A 16 13.11 8.00 -4.41
N ASN A 17 12.80 9.24 -4.75
CA ASN A 17 13.60 10.41 -4.41
C ASN A 17 13.71 10.53 -2.89
N GLU A 18 14.89 10.83 -2.34
CA GLU A 18 15.17 10.73 -0.89
C GLU A 18 14.29 11.65 -0.03
N ASN A 19 13.72 12.70 -0.62
CA ASN A 19 12.77 13.60 0.04
C ASN A 19 11.35 13.02 0.24
N TYR A 20 11.07 11.79 -0.23
CA TYR A 20 9.80 11.10 0.02
C TYR A 20 9.76 10.39 1.38
N ALA A 21 10.93 10.16 1.98
CA ALA A 21 11.05 9.53 3.27
C ALA A 21 11.24 10.62 4.33
N GLN A 22 10.23 10.80 5.16
CA GLN A 22 10.31 11.44 6.47
C GLN A 22 10.25 12.98 6.48
N GLY A 23 9.03 13.49 6.57
CA GLY A 23 8.81 14.85 7.07
C GLY A 23 7.33 15.16 7.21
N TRP A 24 6.90 15.46 8.43
CA TRP A 24 5.74 16.31 8.67
C TRP A 24 6.10 17.73 8.24
N ALA A 25 5.99 18.05 6.95
CA ALA A 25 5.88 19.45 6.56
C ALA A 25 4.44 19.88 6.88
N GLY A 26 4.26 21.02 7.56
CA GLY A 26 2.94 21.48 8.04
C GLY A 26 1.87 21.64 6.94
N ASP A 27 2.29 21.56 5.67
CA ASP A 27 1.50 21.64 4.45
C ASP A 27 1.61 20.38 3.55
N LYS A 28 2.49 19.41 3.88
CA LYS A 28 2.70 18.17 3.10
C LYS A 28 3.04 16.99 4.02
N ALA A 29 2.04 16.17 4.30
CA ALA A 29 2.27 14.86 4.89
C ALA A 29 2.43 13.84 3.76
N ILE A 30 3.68 13.45 3.46
CA ILE A 30 3.97 12.33 2.56
C ILE A 30 4.31 11.13 3.44
N PHE A 31 3.38 10.20 3.57
CA PHE A 31 3.61 8.92 4.23
C PHE A 31 4.01 7.90 3.18
N GLY A 32 5.24 7.39 3.28
CA GLY A 32 5.65 6.20 2.54
C GLY A 32 4.95 4.99 3.14
N ASN A 33 3.67 4.79 2.83
CA ASN A 33 2.95 3.62 3.31
C ASN A 33 3.57 2.37 2.68
N ILE A 34 4.00 1.43 3.53
CA ILE A 34 4.36 0.09 3.07
C ILE A 34 3.04 -0.56 2.66
N VAL A 35 2.88 -0.82 1.36
CA VAL A 35 1.73 -1.55 0.84
C VAL A 35 2.03 -3.03 0.94
N THR A 36 1.27 -3.75 1.75
CA THR A 36 1.38 -5.21 1.87
C THR A 36 0.52 -5.84 0.79
N PHE A 37 1.11 -6.75 -0.01
CA PHE A 37 0.39 -7.50 -1.03
C PHE A 37 0.28 -8.96 -0.63
N GLU A 38 -0.92 -9.51 -0.65
CA GLU A 38 -1.22 -10.91 -0.37
C GLU A 38 -2.04 -11.49 -1.53
N THR A 39 -1.73 -12.72 -1.95
CA THR A 39 -2.53 -13.42 -2.97
C THR A 39 -3.10 -14.71 -2.39
N GLU A 40 -4.41 -14.81 -2.32
CA GLU A 40 -5.12 -15.99 -1.80
C GLU A 40 -6.36 -16.28 -2.66
N GLY A 41 -6.55 -17.55 -3.05
CA GLY A 41 -7.75 -17.98 -3.77
C GLY A 41 -8.00 -17.27 -5.11
N GLY A 42 -6.96 -16.77 -5.79
CA GLY A 42 -7.09 -16.02 -7.04
C GLY A 42 -7.47 -14.53 -6.85
N LYS A 43 -7.49 -14.05 -5.61
CA LYS A 43 -7.63 -12.63 -5.28
C LYS A 43 -6.28 -12.04 -4.89
N LEU A 44 -6.04 -10.80 -5.30
CA LEU A 44 -4.92 -9.98 -4.84
C LEU A 44 -5.48 -8.98 -3.83
N THR A 45 -4.89 -8.92 -2.64
CA THR A 45 -5.23 -7.95 -1.61
C THR A 45 -4.04 -7.02 -1.40
N ALA A 46 -4.28 -5.72 -1.47
CA ALA A 46 -3.33 -4.69 -1.10
C ALA A 46 -3.83 -3.99 0.16
N LYS A 47 -3.01 -3.98 1.22
CA LYS A 47 -3.31 -3.31 2.49
C LYS A 47 -2.47 -2.05 2.60
N VAL A 48 -3.12 -0.92 2.84
CA VAL A 48 -2.48 0.39 2.96
C VAL A 48 -2.77 0.95 4.36
N PRO A 49 -1.77 0.99 5.26
CA PRO A 49 -1.93 1.60 6.57
C PRO A 49 -2.30 3.09 6.48
N VAL A 50 -3.27 3.54 7.28
CA VAL A 50 -3.69 4.94 7.35
C VAL A 50 -2.92 5.63 8.47
N GLN A 51 -1.71 6.07 8.14
CA GLN A 51 -0.85 6.81 9.06
C GLN A 51 -1.33 8.25 9.24
N VAL A 52 -1.52 8.68 10.49
CA VAL A 52 -1.94 10.06 10.85
C VAL A 52 -0.93 10.78 11.73
N SER A 53 0.15 10.11 12.14
CA SER A 53 1.30 10.68 12.86
C SER A 53 2.54 9.82 12.61
N TYR A 54 3.73 10.28 12.99
CA TYR A 54 4.96 9.47 12.89
C TYR A 54 4.83 8.06 13.46
N THR A 55 3.97 7.87 14.47
CA THR A 55 3.79 6.59 15.18
C THR A 55 2.34 6.14 15.30
N VAL A 56 1.37 6.90 14.76
CA VAL A 56 -0.07 6.62 14.92
C VAL A 56 -0.69 6.24 13.59
N PHE A 57 -1.41 5.12 13.58
CA PHE A 57 -2.17 4.58 12.48
C PHE A 57 -3.62 4.39 12.93
N VAL A 58 -4.59 4.87 12.15
CA VAL A 58 -6.03 4.83 12.50
C VAL A 58 -6.79 3.67 11.89
N GLY A 59 -6.11 2.86 11.09
CA GLY A 59 -6.72 1.77 10.37
C GLY A 59 -5.90 1.38 9.15
N GLU A 60 -6.52 0.57 8.30
CA GLU A 60 -6.01 0.14 7.02
C GLU A 60 -7.07 0.33 5.94
N ILE A 61 -6.62 0.60 4.71
CA ILE A 61 -7.44 0.47 3.52
C ILE A 61 -7.13 -0.90 2.92
N ASP A 62 -8.14 -1.77 2.91
CA ASP A 62 -8.10 -3.05 2.24
C ASP A 62 -8.64 -2.89 0.82
N ILE A 63 -7.77 -3.12 -0.16
CA ILE A 63 -8.11 -3.10 -1.58
C ILE A 63 -8.00 -4.52 -2.10
N THR A 64 -9.10 -5.11 -2.56
CA THR A 64 -9.07 -6.44 -3.18
C THR A 64 -9.25 -6.31 -4.69
N TYR A 65 -8.60 -7.20 -5.41
CA TYR A 65 -8.70 -7.32 -6.85
C TYR A 65 -9.03 -8.77 -7.20
N ALA A 66 -10.00 -8.95 -8.09
CA ALA A 66 -10.37 -10.25 -8.65
C ALA A 66 -9.70 -10.43 -10.01
N PHE A 67 -9.29 -11.66 -10.32
CA PHE A 67 -8.79 -12.00 -11.65
C PHE A 67 -9.95 -12.27 -12.60
N ASP A 68 -10.07 -11.51 -13.69
CA ASP A 68 -11.16 -11.62 -14.66
C ASP A 68 -10.85 -12.54 -15.86
N GLY A 69 -9.68 -13.18 -15.85
CA GLY A 69 -9.15 -13.99 -16.95
C GLY A 69 -8.07 -13.28 -17.77
N THR A 70 -7.99 -11.94 -17.69
CA THR A 70 -7.00 -11.12 -18.42
C THR A 70 -6.09 -10.33 -17.49
N GLY A 71 -6.61 -9.93 -16.33
CA GLY A 71 -5.87 -9.17 -15.34
C GLY A 71 -6.59 -9.08 -14.01
N PHE A 72 -5.96 -8.37 -13.08
CA PHE A 72 -6.57 -8.03 -11.79
C PHE A 72 -7.39 -6.76 -11.96
N VAL A 73 -8.68 -6.85 -11.67
CA VAL A 73 -9.63 -5.73 -11.64
C VAL A 73 -10.05 -5.46 -10.21
N LEU A 74 -10.28 -4.19 -9.87
CA LEU A 74 -10.74 -3.80 -8.54
C LEU A 74 -12.04 -4.54 -8.19
N ASP A 75 -12.07 -5.23 -7.06
CA ASP A 75 -13.22 -5.96 -6.52
C ASP A 75 -13.83 -5.15 -5.37
N THR A 76 -13.07 -4.93 -4.29
CA THR A 76 -13.54 -4.12 -3.15
C THR A 76 -12.50 -3.10 -2.68
N LEU A 77 -12.98 -2.01 -2.09
CA LEU A 77 -12.16 -1.04 -1.35
C LEU A 77 -12.88 -0.72 -0.03
N SER A 78 -12.24 -1.02 1.10
CA SER A 78 -12.82 -0.83 2.43
C SER A 78 -11.83 -0.20 3.38
N PHE A 79 -12.31 0.66 4.28
CA PHE A 79 -11.53 1.16 5.41
C PHE A 79 -11.84 0.33 6.65
N VAL A 80 -10.80 -0.21 7.28
CA VAL A 80 -10.85 -0.99 8.52
C VAL A 80 -10.23 -0.14 9.63
N PRO A 81 -11.02 0.45 10.53
CA PRO A 81 -10.46 1.23 11.64
C PRO A 81 -9.74 0.32 12.62
N TYR A 82 -8.65 0.82 13.21
CA TYR A 82 -8.03 0.19 14.36
C TYR A 82 -8.74 0.64 15.64
N ASP A 83 -8.98 -0.30 16.54
CA ASP A 83 -9.47 0.03 17.87
C ASP A 83 -8.35 0.70 18.67
N PHE A 84 -8.59 1.94 19.08
CA PHE A 84 -7.75 2.63 20.04
C PHE A 84 -8.31 2.40 21.44
N GLN A 85 -7.62 1.61 22.25
CA GLN A 85 -7.87 1.55 23.70
C GLN A 85 -7.12 2.66 24.44
#